data_AF-A0A9D5J4D7-F1
#
_entry.id   AF-A0A9D5J4D7-F1
#
_cell.length_a   1.000
_cell.length_b   1.000
_cell.length_c   1.000
_cell.angle_alpha   90.00
_cell.angle_beta   90.00
_cell.angle_gamma   90.00
#
_symmetry.space_group_name_H-M   'P 1'
#
loop_
_entity.id
_entity.type
_entity.pdbx_description
1 polymer ?
#
loop_
_entity_poly.entity_id
_entity_poly.type
_entity_poly.pdbx_seq_one_letter_code
_entity_poly.pdbx_strand_id
1 'polypeptide(L)'
;MPLALLLDFTASMVMGSFNFGRVKWSEIGALIPFSILGVALGTSLLVHLPSGPVMIALAGFVFVFAVRNVFNIRGDKQIARGWAVPAALTGGTVGALFGTGGPPYVIYLTHRIRDKSDLRATFSALFFADGMSRIVSFLIAGLLTSAKVWTAYFAALPLMLGALYLGGRAHVGLSPSLMTRLVGVLLLVSSVSLLFKALHA
;
A
#
# COMPACT_ATOMS: atom_id res chain seq x y z
N MET A 1 -7.49 -7.18 -7.34
CA MET A 1 -7.43 -6.10 -6.32
C MET A 1 -8.25 -6.40 -5.08
N PRO A 2 -9.54 -6.79 -5.16
CA PRO A 2 -10.35 -7.04 -3.96
C PRO A 2 -9.80 -8.16 -3.05
N LEU A 3 -9.33 -9.26 -3.64
CA LEU A 3 -8.68 -10.35 -2.90
C LEU A 3 -7.40 -9.90 -2.18
N ALA A 4 -6.53 -9.17 -2.87
CA ALA A 4 -5.29 -8.66 -2.29
C ALA A 4 -5.57 -7.73 -1.11
N LEU A 5 -6.54 -6.82 -1.24
CA LEU A 5 -6.99 -5.95 -0.16
C LEU A 5 -7.39 -6.75 1.10
N LEU A 6 -8.21 -7.80 0.94
CA LEU A 6 -8.66 -8.61 2.07
C LEU A 6 -7.50 -9.33 2.76
N LEU A 7 -6.58 -9.92 1.98
CA LEU A 7 -5.41 -10.60 2.52
C LEU A 7 -4.46 -9.63 3.22
N ASP A 8 -4.17 -8.48 2.61
CA ASP A 8 -3.29 -7.45 3.16
C ASP A 8 -3.85 -6.86 4.46
N PHE A 9 -5.16 -6.61 4.49
CA PHE A 9 -5.83 -6.10 5.69
C PHE A 9 -5.79 -7.11 6.83
N THR A 10 -6.09 -8.38 6.54
CA THR A 10 -6.02 -9.46 7.53
C THR A 10 -4.59 -9.68 8.03
N ALA A 11 -3.60 -9.71 7.13
CA ALA A 11 -2.18 -9.83 7.50
C ALA A 11 -1.74 -8.65 8.39
N SER A 12 -2.17 -7.43 8.06
CA SER A 12 -1.88 -6.22 8.85
C SER A 12 -2.52 -6.27 10.24
N MET A 13 -3.73 -6.81 10.36
CA MET A 13 -4.40 -7.00 11.64
C MET A 13 -3.69 -8.05 12.51
N VAL A 14 -3.22 -9.14 11.91
CA VAL A 14 -2.46 -10.20 12.60
C VAL A 14 -1.09 -9.71 13.05
N MET A 15 -0.40 -8.90 12.24
CA MET A 15 0.92 -8.34 12.58
C MET A 15 0.85 -7.06 13.42
N GLY A 16 -0.31 -6.41 13.48
CA GLY A 16 -0.47 -5.06 14.00
C GLY A 16 -0.28 -4.96 15.51
N SER A 17 0.95 -4.70 15.96
CA SER A 17 1.18 -4.08 17.27
C SER A 17 0.84 -2.59 17.18
N PHE A 18 -0.44 -2.27 17.31
CA PHE A 18 -0.91 -0.89 17.23
C PHE A 18 -0.45 -0.10 18.47
N ASN A 19 0.68 0.59 18.36
CA ASN A 19 1.15 1.51 19.39
C ASN A 19 0.49 2.89 19.22
N PHE A 20 -0.82 2.95 19.50
CA PHE A 20 -1.64 4.15 19.29
C PHE A 20 -1.15 5.39 20.08
N GLY A 21 -0.39 5.19 21.16
CA GLY A 21 0.17 6.29 21.96
C GLY A 21 1.23 7.13 21.26
N ARG A 22 1.84 6.63 20.17
CA ARG A 22 2.86 7.36 19.39
C ARG A 22 2.35 7.95 18.07
N VAL A 23 1.05 7.79 17.80
CA VAL A 23 0.44 8.22 16.54
C VAL A 23 0.34 9.74 16.50
N LYS A 24 0.82 10.37 15.42
CA LYS A 24 0.66 11.80 15.17
C LYS A 24 -0.71 12.09 14.55
N TRP A 25 -1.74 12.15 15.39
CA TRP A 25 -3.13 12.38 14.97
C TRP A 25 -3.34 13.70 14.22
N SER A 26 -2.53 14.72 14.49
CA SER A 26 -2.56 16.00 13.78
C SER A 26 -2.27 15.85 12.28
N GLU A 27 -1.39 14.92 11.91
CA GLU A 27 -1.06 14.63 10.51
C GLU A 27 -2.10 13.73 9.87
N ILE A 28 -2.55 12.70 10.60
CA ILE A 28 -3.59 11.78 10.12
C ILE A 28 -4.89 12.51 9.81
N GLY A 29 -5.34 13.40 10.70
CA GLY A 29 -6.57 14.16 10.48
C GLY A 29 -6.54 15.02 9.21
N ALA A 30 -5.37 15.46 8.76
CA ALA A 30 -5.21 16.18 7.51
C ALA A 30 -5.13 15.25 6.28
N LEU A 31 -4.71 13.99 6.45
CA LEU A 31 -4.59 13.02 5.35
C LEU A 31 -5.88 12.25 5.10
N ILE A 32 -6.61 11.86 6.15
CA ILE A 32 -7.77 10.95 6.08
C ILE A 32 -8.86 11.44 5.11
N PRO A 33 -9.36 12.69 5.18
CA PRO A 33 -10.47 13.10 4.32
C PRO A 33 -10.10 13.03 2.84
N PHE A 34 -8.90 13.47 2.49
CA PHE A 34 -8.39 13.45 1.13
C PHE A 34 -7.98 12.04 0.68
N SER A 35 -7.54 11.18 1.58
CA SER A 35 -7.31 9.76 1.32
C SER A 35 -8.62 9.06 0.98
N ILE A 36 -9.69 9.30 1.74
CA ILE A 36 -11.03 8.75 1.45
C ILE A 36 -11.52 9.21 0.08
N LEU A 37 -11.38 10.50 -0.24
CA LEU A 37 -11.69 11.03 -1.57
C LEU A 37 -10.84 10.37 -2.66
N GLY A 38 -9.53 10.23 -2.41
CA GLY A 38 -8.61 9.55 -3.31
C GLY A 38 -9.01 8.10 -3.55
N VAL A 39 -9.40 7.37 -2.51
CA VAL A 39 -9.89 5.99 -2.57
C VAL A 39 -11.18 5.91 -3.37
N ALA A 40 -12.16 6.79 -3.13
CA ALA A 40 -13.39 6.84 -3.90
C ALA A 40 -13.11 7.08 -5.39
N LEU A 41 -12.22 8.03 -5.71
CA LEU A 41 -11.77 8.29 -7.08
C LEU A 41 -11.08 7.07 -7.69
N GLY A 42 -10.16 6.43 -6.97
CA GLY A 42 -9.43 5.26 -7.45
C GLY A 42 -10.33 4.04 -7.64
N THR A 43 -11.31 3.82 -6.76
CA THR A 43 -12.33 2.77 -6.94
C THR A 43 -13.22 3.07 -8.14
N SER A 44 -13.65 4.32 -8.33
CA SER A 44 -14.44 4.71 -9.50
C SER A 44 -13.65 4.47 -10.80
N LEU A 45 -12.39 4.87 -10.84
CA LEU A 45 -11.50 4.60 -11.98
C LEU A 45 -11.32 3.09 -12.19
N LEU A 46 -11.18 2.30 -11.13
CA LEU A 46 -11.03 0.84 -11.22
C LEU A 46 -12.24 0.17 -11.87
N VAL A 47 -13.45 0.70 -11.64
CA VAL A 47 -14.70 0.13 -12.15
C VAL A 47 -14.99 0.59 -13.57
N HIS A 48 -14.68 1.85 -13.91
CA HIS A 48 -15.11 2.46 -15.17
C HIS A 48 -14.03 2.50 -16.26
N LEU A 49 -12.74 2.46 -15.92
CA LEU A 49 -11.68 2.50 -16.94
C LEU A 49 -11.33 1.10 -17.45
N PRO A 50 -11.10 0.95 -18.77
CA PRO A 50 -10.51 -0.26 -19.32
C PRO A 50 -9.08 -0.47 -18.78
N SER A 51 -8.62 -1.73 -18.81
CA SER A 51 -7.33 -2.15 -18.23
C SER A 51 -6.12 -1.42 -18.82
N GLY A 52 -6.16 -1.08 -20.12
CA GLY A 52 -5.05 -0.41 -20.82
C GLY A 52 -4.65 0.93 -20.19
N PRO A 53 -5.55 1.94 -20.15
CA PRO A 53 -5.28 3.23 -19.52
C PRO A 53 -4.83 3.13 -18.05
N VAL A 54 -5.39 2.19 -17.29
CA VAL A 54 -5.04 1.96 -15.88
C VAL A 54 -3.59 1.47 -15.75
N MET A 55 -3.15 0.56 -16.61
CA MET A 55 -1.75 0.09 -16.62
C MET A 55 -0.77 1.18 -17.06
N ILE A 56 -1.14 2.02 -18.03
CA ILE A 56 -0.31 3.16 -18.45
C ILE A 56 -0.16 4.17 -17.30
N ALA A 57 -1.26 4.47 -16.59
CA ALA A 57 -1.23 5.35 -15.42
C ALA A 57 -0.31 4.79 -14.32
N LEU A 58 -0.36 3.48 -14.06
CA LEU A 58 0.56 2.83 -13.13
C LEU A 58 2.02 2.93 -13.58
N ALA A 59 2.30 2.64 -14.86
CA ALA A 59 3.66 2.70 -15.39
C ALA A 59 4.23 4.12 -15.26
N GLY A 60 3.44 5.14 -15.60
CA GLY A 60 3.82 6.55 -15.41
C GLY A 60 4.06 6.90 -13.94
N PHE A 61 3.17 6.46 -13.04
CA PHE A 61 3.35 6.65 -11.60
C PHE A 61 4.66 6.02 -11.10
N VAL A 62 4.89 4.73 -11.40
CA VAL A 62 6.12 4.02 -11.01
C VAL A 62 7.35 4.69 -11.60
N PHE A 63 7.30 5.12 -12.86
CA PHE A 63 8.40 5.82 -13.52
C PHE A 63 8.78 7.12 -12.80
N VAL A 64 7.81 7.97 -12.46
CA VAL A 64 8.05 9.22 -11.73
C VAL A 64 8.73 8.96 -10.39
N PHE A 65 8.27 7.95 -9.64
CA PHE A 65 8.87 7.60 -8.35
C PHE A 65 10.25 6.95 -8.50
N ALA A 66 10.48 6.13 -9.53
CA ALA A 66 11.77 5.54 -9.83
C ALA A 66 12.81 6.62 -10.16
N VAL A 67 12.47 7.55 -11.05
CA VAL A 67 13.29 8.72 -11.40
C VAL A 67 13.64 9.51 -10.14
N ARG A 68 12.63 9.86 -9.33
CA ARG A 68 12.85 10.59 -8.07
C ARG A 68 13.81 9.86 -7.13
N ASN A 69 13.71 8.53 -7.04
CA ASN A 69 14.56 7.70 -6.19
C ASN A 69 16.01 7.66 -6.70
N VAL A 70 16.21 7.43 -8.00
CA VAL A 70 17.54 7.38 -8.65
C VAL A 70 18.28 8.72 -8.51
N PHE A 71 17.59 9.84 -8.68
CA PHE A 71 18.18 11.17 -8.49
C PHE A 71 18.31 11.59 -7.02
N ASN A 72 17.95 10.70 -6.08
CA ASN A 72 18.01 10.92 -4.64
C ASN A 72 17.40 12.28 -4.22
N ILE A 73 16.28 12.67 -4.85
CA ILE A 73 15.63 13.96 -4.60
C ILE A 73 14.98 13.89 -3.21
N ARG A 74 15.78 14.23 -2.20
CA ARG A 74 15.40 14.30 -0.79
C ARG A 74 15.44 15.77 -0.37
N GLY A 75 14.30 16.29 0.07
CA GLY A 75 14.26 17.55 0.78
C GLY A 75 14.47 17.31 2.26
N ASP A 76 15.30 18.11 2.92
CA ASP A 76 15.40 18.08 4.39
C ASP A 76 14.49 19.14 5.06
N LYS A 77 13.79 19.94 4.24
CA LYS A 77 12.88 20.97 4.72
C LYS A 77 11.55 20.36 5.13
N GLN A 78 11.05 20.79 6.28
CA GLN A 78 9.70 20.46 6.70
C GLN A 78 8.70 21.05 5.70
N ILE A 79 7.90 20.18 5.10
CA ILE A 79 6.90 20.59 4.10
C ILE A 79 5.63 21.14 4.76
N ALA A 80 5.01 22.12 4.10
CA ALA A 80 3.75 22.70 4.55
C ALA A 80 2.63 21.66 4.64
N ARG A 81 1.68 21.88 5.56
CA ARG A 81 0.54 20.95 5.77
C ARG A 81 -0.36 20.81 4.55
N GLY A 82 -0.37 21.82 3.65
CA GLY A 82 -1.08 21.75 2.37
C GLY A 82 -0.63 20.60 1.46
N TRP A 83 0.61 20.10 1.60
CA TRP A 83 1.08 18.93 0.85
C TRP A 83 0.39 17.62 1.26
N ALA A 84 -0.37 17.61 2.36
CA ALA A 84 -1.21 16.48 2.75
C ALA A 84 -2.26 16.17 1.68
N VAL A 85 -2.79 17.20 1.01
CA VAL A 85 -3.86 17.06 0.00
C VAL A 85 -3.38 16.26 -1.21
N PRO A 86 -2.35 16.68 -1.97
CA PRO A 86 -1.89 15.92 -3.12
C PRO A 86 -1.31 14.56 -2.70
N ALA A 87 -0.65 14.47 -1.53
CA ALA A 87 -0.12 13.20 -1.04
C ALA A 87 -1.22 12.18 -0.74
N ALA A 88 -2.30 12.60 -0.08
CA ALA A 88 -3.39 11.71 0.29
C ALA A 88 -4.31 11.38 -0.89
N LEU A 89 -4.60 12.35 -1.77
CA LEU A 89 -5.37 12.07 -2.99
C LEU A 89 -4.63 11.05 -3.86
N THR A 90 -3.35 11.30 -4.17
CA THR A 90 -2.57 10.37 -5.00
C THR A 90 -2.35 9.03 -4.30
N GLY A 91 -2.04 9.03 -3.01
CA GLY A 91 -1.87 7.81 -2.21
C GLY A 91 -3.14 6.96 -2.18
N GLY A 92 -4.30 7.56 -1.90
CA GLY A 92 -5.58 6.88 -1.87
C GLY A 92 -6.02 6.36 -3.24
N THR A 93 -5.87 7.17 -4.30
CA THR A 93 -6.23 6.76 -5.67
C THR A 93 -5.37 5.60 -6.16
N VAL A 94 -4.05 5.70 -6.02
CA VAL A 94 -3.11 4.63 -6.40
C VAL A 94 -3.29 3.41 -5.50
N GLY A 95 -3.56 3.62 -4.21
CA GLY A 95 -3.87 2.56 -3.25
C GLY A 95 -5.10 1.75 -3.64
N ALA A 96 -6.20 2.42 -4.03
CA ALA A 96 -7.40 1.74 -4.47
C ALA A 96 -7.22 1.02 -5.83
N LEU A 97 -6.53 1.63 -6.78
CA LEU A 97 -6.30 1.06 -8.12
C LEU A 97 -5.36 -0.14 -8.10
N PHE A 98 -4.25 -0.04 -7.36
CA PHE A 98 -3.10 -0.93 -7.52
C PHE A 98 -2.63 -1.60 -6.22
N GLY A 99 -3.17 -1.20 -5.07
CA GLY A 99 -2.72 -1.66 -3.76
C GLY A 99 -1.41 -1.03 -3.28
N THR A 100 -0.85 -0.06 -4.01
CA THR A 100 0.49 0.51 -3.77
C THR A 100 0.47 2.01 -3.43
N GLY A 101 -0.49 2.44 -2.61
CA GLY A 101 -0.67 3.85 -2.23
C GLY A 101 0.41 4.44 -1.31
N GLY A 102 1.35 3.63 -0.83
CA GLY A 102 2.36 4.00 0.16
C GLY A 102 3.30 5.16 -0.21
N PRO A 103 3.89 5.23 -1.42
CA PRO A 103 4.97 6.17 -1.70
C PRO A 103 4.61 7.67 -1.49
N PRO A 104 3.44 8.18 -1.93
CA PRO A 104 3.02 9.55 -1.61
C PRO A 104 2.92 9.84 -0.11
N TYR A 105 2.31 8.93 0.66
CA TYR A 105 2.22 9.05 2.11
C TYR A 105 3.60 9.05 2.77
N VAL A 106 4.51 8.19 2.29
CA VAL A 106 5.88 8.10 2.79
C VAL A 106 6.64 9.40 2.56
N ILE A 107 6.54 9.97 1.36
CA ILE A 107 7.15 11.27 1.06
C ILE A 107 6.63 12.33 2.03
N TYR A 108 5.32 12.44 2.20
CA TYR A 108 4.75 13.49 3.06
C TYR A 108 5.17 13.34 4.53
N LEU A 109 4.99 12.15 5.11
CA LEU A 109 5.21 11.93 6.54
C LEU A 109 6.69 11.94 6.93
N THR A 110 7.60 11.48 6.06
CA THR A 110 9.05 11.52 6.35
C THR A 110 9.61 12.94 6.44
N HIS A 111 8.97 13.93 5.80
CA HIS A 111 9.37 15.34 5.92
C HIS A 111 8.76 16.02 7.16
N ARG A 112 7.87 15.35 7.90
CA ARG A 112 7.16 15.95 9.04
C ARG A 112 7.41 15.25 10.37
N ILE A 113 7.67 13.95 10.36
CA ILE A 113 7.93 13.15 11.55
C ILE A 113 9.38 12.67 11.51
N ARG A 114 10.18 13.19 12.45
CA ARG A 114 11.61 12.84 12.57
C ARG A 114 11.83 11.56 13.37
N ASP A 115 11.00 11.33 14.40
CA ASP A 115 11.09 10.12 15.22
C ASP A 115 10.58 8.89 14.44
N LYS A 116 11.42 7.86 14.33
CA LYS A 116 11.12 6.66 13.53
C LYS A 116 9.97 5.84 14.13
N SER A 117 9.79 5.87 15.45
CA SER A 117 8.73 5.12 16.13
C SER A 117 7.39 5.82 15.93
N ASP A 118 7.36 7.15 16.06
CA ASP A 118 6.18 7.97 15.78
C ASP A 118 5.77 7.86 14.30
N LEU A 119 6.75 7.87 13.40
CA LEU A 119 6.52 7.71 11.96
C LEU A 119 5.91 6.34 11.65
N ARG A 120 6.47 5.26 12.22
CA ARG A 120 5.94 3.90 12.07
C ARG A 120 4.53 3.76 12.62
N ALA A 121 4.28 4.27 13.84
CA ALA A 121 2.95 4.23 14.44
C ALA A 121 1.93 5.01 13.59
N THR A 122 2.33 6.17 13.07
CA THR A 122 1.50 7.00 12.19
C THR A 122 1.20 6.30 10.87
N PHE A 123 2.18 5.65 10.23
CA PHE A 123 1.94 4.83 9.03
C PHE A 123 0.97 3.69 9.31
N SER A 124 1.14 2.95 10.41
CA SER A 124 0.24 1.85 10.75
C SER A 124 -1.21 2.33 10.90
N ALA A 125 -1.44 3.44 11.61
CA ALA A 125 -2.78 4.01 11.76
C ALA A 125 -3.35 4.53 10.43
N LEU A 126 -2.52 5.19 9.62
CA LEU A 126 -2.93 5.69 8.30
C LEU A 126 -3.31 4.54 7.35
N PHE A 127 -2.47 3.51 7.23
CA PHE A 127 -2.75 2.37 6.35
C PHE A 127 -3.91 1.52 6.85
N PHE A 128 -4.12 1.43 8.16
CA PHE A 128 -5.33 0.81 8.71
C PHE A 128 -6.59 1.55 8.26
N ALA A 129 -6.60 2.89 8.38
CA ALA A 129 -7.74 3.69 7.97
C ALA A 129 -7.94 3.70 6.44
N ASP A 130 -6.86 3.78 5.66
CA ASP A 130 -6.90 3.66 4.19
C ASP A 130 -7.44 2.29 3.77
N GLY A 131 -6.95 1.21 4.38
CA GLY A 131 -7.45 -0.16 4.17
C GLY A 131 -8.94 -0.28 4.49
N MET A 132 -9.41 0.28 5.61
CA MET A 132 -10.83 0.30 5.97
C MET A 132 -11.66 1.07 4.93
N SER A 133 -11.20 2.26 4.53
CA SER A 133 -11.87 3.07 3.52
C SER A 133 -11.98 2.35 2.18
N ARG A 134 -10.95 1.59 1.79
CA ARG A 134 -10.94 0.76 0.58
C ARG A 134 -11.93 -0.40 0.67
N ILE A 135 -12.03 -1.06 1.83
CA ILE A 135 -13.02 -2.13 2.06
C ILE A 135 -14.43 -1.56 1.87
N VAL A 136 -14.73 -0.43 2.51
CA VAL A 136 -16.05 0.23 2.38
C VAL A 136 -16.31 0.64 0.93
N SER A 137 -15.35 1.28 0.27
CA SER A 137 -15.47 1.69 -1.13
C SER A 137 -15.71 0.49 -2.07
N PHE A 138 -14.99 -0.61 -1.87
CA PHE A 138 -15.14 -1.82 -2.68
C PHE A 138 -16.45 -2.56 -2.39
N LEU A 139 -16.97 -2.50 -1.16
CA LEU A 139 -18.31 -3.00 -0.83
C LEU A 139 -19.38 -2.20 -1.58
N ILE A 140 -19.32 -0.86 -1.52
CA ILE A 140 -20.25 0.03 -2.21
C ILE A 140 -20.19 -0.18 -3.72
N ALA A 141 -18.99 -0.34 -4.28
CA ALA A 141 -18.78 -0.59 -5.71
C ALA A 141 -19.16 -2.02 -6.15
N GLY A 142 -19.62 -2.89 -5.24
CA GLY A 142 -19.98 -4.28 -5.57
C GLY A 142 -18.77 -5.17 -5.89
N LEU A 143 -17.53 -4.72 -5.68
CA LEU A 143 -16.32 -5.50 -6.00
C LEU A 143 -16.10 -6.67 -5.03
N LEU A 144 -16.75 -6.61 -3.86
CA LEU A 144 -16.68 -7.64 -2.81
C LEU A 144 -17.95 -8.52 -2.74
N THR A 145 -18.93 -8.34 -3.63
CA THR A 145 -20.17 -9.15 -3.62
C THR A 145 -20.02 -10.48 -4.35
N SER A 146 -18.97 -10.65 -5.16
CA SER A 146 -18.74 -11.87 -5.91
C SER A 146 -18.29 -13.03 -5.01
N ALA A 147 -19.02 -14.15 -5.06
CA ALA A 147 -18.69 -15.37 -4.33
C ALA A 147 -17.28 -15.88 -4.66
N LYS A 148 -16.80 -15.66 -5.90
CA LYS A 148 -15.44 -16.05 -6.33
C LYS A 148 -14.34 -15.35 -5.52
N VAL A 149 -14.57 -14.12 -5.07
CA VAL A 149 -13.60 -13.37 -4.26
C VAL A 149 -13.49 -14.01 -2.87
N TRP A 150 -14.61 -14.38 -2.28
CA TRP A 150 -14.65 -15.00 -0.96
C TRP A 150 -14.09 -16.42 -0.96
N THR A 151 -14.41 -17.23 -1.97
CA THR A 151 -13.83 -18.58 -2.09
C THR A 151 -12.30 -18.51 -2.26
N ALA A 152 -11.81 -17.60 -3.11
CA ALA A 152 -10.37 -17.37 -3.26
C ALA A 152 -9.73 -16.85 -1.97
N TYR A 153 -10.41 -15.96 -1.23
CA TYR A 153 -9.94 -15.43 0.05
C TYR A 153 -9.78 -16.54 1.09
N PHE A 154 -10.81 -17.35 1.32
CA PHE A 154 -10.74 -18.45 2.29
C PHE A 154 -9.74 -19.53 1.89
N ALA A 155 -9.57 -19.80 0.59
CA ALA A 155 -8.55 -20.73 0.10
C ALA A 155 -7.12 -20.20 0.32
N ALA A 156 -6.90 -18.89 0.13
CA ALA A 156 -5.60 -18.25 0.31
C ALA A 156 -5.26 -17.97 1.79
N LEU A 157 -6.26 -17.87 2.66
CA LEU A 157 -6.10 -17.56 4.09
C LEU A 157 -5.13 -18.49 4.83
N PRO A 158 -5.26 -19.84 4.79
CA PRO A 158 -4.36 -20.73 5.51
C PRO A 158 -2.92 -20.64 4.98
N LEU A 159 -2.76 -20.47 3.67
CA LEU A 159 -1.44 -20.29 3.05
C LEU A 159 -0.77 -19.01 3.54
N MET A 160 -1.52 -17.91 3.58
CA MET A 160 -1.05 -16.60 4.04
C MET A 160 -0.70 -16.63 5.54
N LEU A 161 -1.54 -17.22 6.39
CA LEU A 161 -1.26 -17.38 7.83
C LEU A 161 -0.05 -18.28 8.08
N GLY A 162 0.07 -19.39 7.34
CA GLY A 162 1.24 -20.27 7.40
C GLY A 162 2.52 -19.54 6.99
N ALA A 163 2.48 -18.78 5.91
CA ALA A 163 3.60 -17.96 5.45
C ALA A 163 3.99 -16.87 6.47
N LEU A 164 3.02 -16.20 7.10
CA LEU A 164 3.26 -15.24 8.17
C LEU A 164 3.90 -15.87 9.40
N TYR A 165 3.42 -17.04 9.82
CA TYR A 165 3.97 -17.76 10.96
C TYR A 165 5.42 -18.19 10.73
N LEU A 166 5.69 -18.81 9.57
CA LEU A 166 7.03 -19.23 9.18
C LEU A 166 7.95 -18.01 8.97
N GLY A 167 7.43 -16.96 8.34
CA GLY A 167 8.14 -15.70 8.12
C GLY A 167 8.52 -15.01 9.42
N GLY A 168 7.61 -14.96 10.40
CA GLY A 168 7.88 -14.41 11.73
C GLY A 168 8.96 -15.19 12.49
N ARG A 169 8.95 -16.53 12.40
CA ARG A 169 10.01 -17.39 12.96
C ARG A 169 11.36 -17.18 12.27
N ALA A 170 11.37 -17.08 10.93
CA ALA A 170 12.59 -16.84 10.16
C ALA A 170 13.15 -15.43 10.39
N HIS A 171 12.30 -14.42 10.57
CA HIS A 171 12.70 -13.03 10.77
C HIS A 171 13.58 -12.84 12.01
N VAL A 172 13.35 -13.63 13.07
CA VAL A 172 14.15 -13.59 14.31
C VAL A 172 15.57 -14.15 14.11
N GLY A 173 15.82 -14.91 13.04
CA GLY A 173 17.11 -15.56 12.78
C GLY A 173 17.93 -15.00 11.61
N LEU A 174 17.44 -14.02 10.85
CA LEU A 174 18.10 -13.52 9.62
C LEU A 174 18.86 -12.22 9.85
N SER A 175 20.06 -12.12 9.26
CA SER A 175 20.80 -10.85 9.24
C SER A 175 20.13 -9.84 8.28
N PRO A 176 20.29 -8.51 8.53
CA PRO A 176 19.73 -7.47 7.66
C PRO A 176 20.17 -7.56 6.19
N SER A 177 21.41 -8.00 5.95
CA SER A 177 21.95 -8.18 4.59
C SER A 177 21.30 -9.35 3.86
N LEU A 178 21.08 -10.48 4.55
CA LEU A 178 20.38 -11.63 3.99
C LEU A 178 18.92 -11.31 3.69
N MET A 179 18.23 -10.60 4.60
CA MET A 179 16.88 -10.11 4.37
C MET A 179 16.80 -9.26 3.10
N THR A 180 17.71 -8.30 2.94
CA THR A 180 17.77 -7.43 1.75
C THR A 180 17.99 -8.24 0.48
N ARG A 181 18.88 -9.24 0.52
CA ARG A 181 19.14 -10.13 -0.62
C ARG A 181 17.93 -10.98 -0.98
N LEU A 182 17.24 -11.55 0.01
CA LEU A 182 16.02 -12.34 -0.21
C LEU A 182 14.90 -11.51 -0.82
N VAL A 183 14.67 -10.30 -0.31
CA VAL A 183 13.71 -9.36 -0.91
C VAL A 183 14.09 -9.03 -2.35
N GLY A 184 15.38 -8.78 -2.62
CA GLY A 184 15.88 -8.53 -3.97
C GLY A 184 15.63 -9.70 -4.94
N VAL A 185 15.87 -10.94 -4.50
CA VAL A 185 15.59 -12.15 -5.30
C VAL A 185 14.09 -12.29 -5.57
N LEU A 186 13.23 -12.09 -4.55
CA LEU A 186 11.78 -12.14 -4.73
C LEU A 186 11.28 -11.09 -5.73
N LEU A 187 11.83 -9.87 -5.68
CA LEU A 187 11.50 -8.81 -6.63
C LEU A 187 11.93 -9.17 -8.07
N LEU A 188 13.11 -9.77 -8.25
CA LEU A 188 13.58 -10.23 -9.56
C LEU A 188 12.68 -11.33 -10.12
N VAL A 189 12.37 -12.35 -9.31
CA VAL A 189 11.49 -13.46 -9.73
C VAL A 189 10.10 -12.93 -10.08
N SER A 190 9.55 -12.00 -9.28
CA SER A 190 8.26 -11.36 -9.56
C SER A 190 8.28 -10.57 -10.87
N SER A 191 9.37 -9.83 -11.13
CA SER A 191 9.53 -9.05 -12.36
C SER A 191 9.59 -9.94 -13.60
N VAL A 192 10.37 -11.02 -13.54
CA VAL A 192 10.47 -12.01 -14.63
C VAL A 192 9.14 -12.70 -14.86
N SER A 193 8.43 -13.11 -13.80
CA SER A 193 7.10 -13.72 -13.89
C SER A 193 6.08 -12.79 -14.57
N LEU A 194 6.07 -11.51 -14.22
CA LEU A 194 5.20 -10.52 -14.85
C LEU A 194 5.53 -10.33 -16.34
N LEU A 195 6.82 -10.30 -16.70
CA LEU A 195 7.27 -10.21 -18.10
C LEU A 195 6.80 -11.41 -18.92
N PHE A 196 6.96 -12.63 -18.40
CA PHE A 196 6.46 -13.83 -19.05
C PHE A 196 4.96 -13.76 -19.27
N LYS A 197 4.19 -13.35 -18.25
CA LYS A 197 2.74 -13.21 -18.37
C LYS A 197 2.34 -12.15 -19.39
N ALA A 198 3.05 -11.03 -19.46
CA ALA A 198 2.76 -9.96 -20.42
C ALA A 198 3.07 -10.35 -21.86
N LEU A 199 4.07 -11.21 -22.09
CA LEU A 199 4.43 -11.71 -23.44
C LEU A 199 3.49 -12.82 -23.95
N HIS A 200 2.74 -13.47 -23.05
CA HIS A 200 1.84 -14.59 -23.38
C HIS A 200 0.34 -14.23 -23.15
N ALA A 201 0.02 -12.96 -22.95
CA ALA A 201 -1.34 -12.44 -22.82
C ALA A 201 -1.78 -11.76 -24.12
#